data_AF-A0A932EF40-F1
#
_entry.id   AF-A0A932EF40-F1
#
_cell.length_a   1.000
_cell.length_b   1.000
_cell.length_c   1.000
_cell.angle_alpha   90.00
_cell.angle_beta   90.00
_cell.angle_gamma   90.00
#
_symmetry.space_group_name_H-M   'P 1'
#
loop_
_entity.id
_entity.type
_entity.pdbx_description
1 polymer ?
#
loop_
_entity_poly.entity_id
_entity_poly.type
_entity_poly.pdbx_seq_one_letter_code
_entity_poly.pdbx_strand_id
1 'polypeptide(L)'
;MAKLETQINQIYLSGLEAKKSSIILYDEKLNATTQVFLLAQLQKIQKKTEASDLKKISEIVLRTLKANKKLTADALFETSLAQINEELADTAHKGRRGWLGKFSCCLALKYSDQIYLTNTGQVGAWLGRNSELLELLPAEEASTHPLKIFQNFMQGKIKEGDDLILTTTNVFNYVSFELFKQILTNTPPDDACLKISKILQDSAEPDEGYAAFMLRFGKSLGKTVTYGTEEEIYAPLPEDVTAAETEKKPWSFPGNLISRFKRLFVSIKIPRFKSYGNLSTSGKFFFISFILFVVLLALNLIVTGIRSANSRHAMAIDNQINVLVEKINETESSLLYNNQDQAFELLNKAQLEFTKLEKLDDKQASAYHQLLTDLYNKVNRVSTVDSPEIFLAFDQNPDIFARAGSGFIFANSSTQTVLTYSENLDSLFMLNTTSTDIKGLAHVENLGNYVISENQLYRINESLNQFDLVRDFAGSNLLGLAFLPPNRVYVIDKNTNQIFRLAFDAGGNASSQPFLTTAADLSGAVDVGVDNDVYVLFPDRLSKFSRGIEQTFELAVLTDPMTQASRIFIGTEIYILEPAKQRLIIFNKQGQLVNQIYFPNSSDLTDMYIDETERSLYLLDQNQLLKITY
;
A
#
# COMPACT_ATOMS: atom_id res chain seq x y z
N MET A 1 -33.70 15.93 15.09
CA MET A 1 -33.00 15.04 14.13
C MET A 1 -33.76 13.73 14.09
N ALA A 2 -34.18 13.28 12.91
CA ALA A 2 -34.97 12.06 12.76
C ALA A 2 -34.13 10.83 13.15
N LYS A 3 -34.64 9.97 14.04
CA LYS A 3 -33.96 8.73 14.42
C LYS A 3 -33.90 7.78 13.21
N LEU A 4 -32.73 7.20 12.94
CA LEU A 4 -32.57 6.14 11.94
C LEU A 4 -33.20 4.85 12.46
N GLU A 5 -34.24 4.34 11.78
CA GLU A 5 -34.82 3.03 12.07
C GLU A 5 -33.98 1.94 11.37
N THR A 6 -33.84 0.78 12.03
CA THR A 6 -33.11 -0.38 11.48
C THR A 6 -34.13 -1.35 10.90
N GLN A 7 -34.06 -1.63 9.60
CA GLN A 7 -34.73 -2.77 8.98
C GLN A 7 -33.83 -4.00 9.15
N ILE A 8 -34.36 -5.07 9.74
CA ILE A 8 -33.60 -6.26 10.13
C ILE A 8 -34.06 -7.42 9.26
N ASN A 9 -33.14 -7.94 8.47
CA ASN A 9 -33.37 -9.14 7.67
C ASN A 9 -32.38 -10.21 8.11
N GLN A 10 -32.88 -11.43 8.30
CA GLN A 10 -32.10 -12.54 8.83
C GLN A 10 -32.10 -13.68 7.83
N ILE A 11 -30.91 -14.21 7.54
CA ILE A 11 -30.72 -15.46 6.82
C ILE A 11 -30.27 -16.50 7.84
N TYR A 12 -31.11 -17.51 8.08
CA TYR A 12 -30.78 -18.63 8.96
C TYR A 12 -31.04 -19.95 8.23
N LEU A 13 -29.97 -20.65 7.92
CA LEU A 13 -30.01 -21.98 7.30
C LEU A 13 -29.17 -22.94 8.15
N SER A 14 -29.82 -23.56 9.13
CA SER A 14 -29.28 -24.74 9.79
C SER A 14 -29.99 -25.97 9.21
N GLY A 15 -29.26 -26.84 8.51
CA GLY A 15 -29.82 -28.13 8.10
C GLY A 15 -30.36 -28.88 9.32
N LEU A 16 -31.54 -29.49 9.21
CA LEU A 16 -32.16 -30.35 10.23
C LEU A 16 -31.22 -31.49 10.70
N GLU A 17 -30.12 -31.75 9.98
CA GLU A 17 -29.11 -32.77 10.26
C GLU A 17 -27.67 -32.22 10.48
N ALA A 18 -27.47 -30.91 10.68
CA ALA A 18 -26.13 -30.33 10.85
C ALA A 18 -25.45 -30.77 12.18
N LYS A 19 -24.95 -32.00 12.23
CA LYS A 19 -24.38 -32.64 13.44
C LYS A 19 -23.08 -31.99 13.92
N LYS A 20 -22.44 -31.14 13.09
CA LYS A 20 -21.07 -30.63 13.32
C LYS A 20 -20.98 -29.12 13.58
N SER A 21 -22.05 -28.35 13.42
CA SER A 21 -22.05 -26.91 13.69
C SER A 21 -23.34 -26.45 14.37
N SER A 22 -23.22 -25.55 15.34
CA SER A 22 -24.36 -24.92 16.01
C SER A 22 -24.25 -23.41 15.87
N ILE A 23 -25.34 -22.74 15.51
CA ILE A 23 -25.36 -21.31 15.24
C ILE A 23 -26.54 -20.66 15.97
N ILE A 24 -26.27 -19.53 16.62
CA ILE A 24 -27.25 -18.69 17.30
C ILE A 24 -27.20 -17.30 16.65
N LEU A 25 -28.37 -16.86 16.18
CA LEU A 25 -28.63 -15.47 15.84
C LEU A 25 -29.54 -14.88 16.92
N TYR A 26 -29.18 -13.71 17.43
CA TYR A 26 -29.97 -13.03 18.44
C TYR A 26 -29.99 -11.52 18.20
N ASP A 27 -31.17 -10.92 18.23
CA ASP A 27 -31.37 -9.48 18.21
C ASP A 27 -32.26 -9.03 19.37
N GLU A 28 -31.87 -7.96 20.06
CA GLU A 28 -32.66 -7.43 21.18
C GLU A 28 -32.48 -5.91 21.35
N LYS A 29 -33.59 -5.21 21.59
CA LYS A 29 -33.59 -3.78 21.92
C LYS A 29 -33.41 -3.61 23.43
N LEU A 30 -32.24 -3.14 23.85
CA LEU A 30 -31.93 -2.90 25.27
C LEU A 30 -32.63 -1.65 25.82
N ASN A 31 -32.66 -0.58 25.03
CA ASN A 31 -33.25 0.73 25.37
C ASN A 31 -33.84 1.38 24.10
N ALA A 32 -34.54 2.52 24.23
CA ALA A 32 -35.10 3.27 23.09
C ALA A 32 -34.06 3.83 22.08
N THR A 33 -32.77 3.68 22.37
CA THR A 33 -31.63 4.15 21.55
C THR A 33 -30.60 3.05 21.30
N THR A 34 -30.72 1.89 21.93
CA THR A 34 -29.67 0.86 21.96
C THR A 34 -30.22 -0.49 21.53
N GLN A 35 -29.60 -1.10 20.52
CA GLN A 35 -29.96 -2.43 20.02
C GLN A 35 -28.72 -3.29 19.85
N VAL A 36 -28.79 -4.55 20.27
CA VAL A 36 -27.72 -5.54 20.18
C VAL A 36 -28.05 -6.56 19.10
N PHE A 37 -27.04 -6.93 18.33
CA PHE A 37 -27.06 -8.05 17.39
C PHE A 37 -25.89 -8.98 17.70
N LEU A 38 -26.18 -10.27 17.84
CA LEU A 38 -25.21 -11.29 18.19
C LEU A 38 -25.31 -12.45 17.19
N LEU A 39 -24.21 -12.73 16.50
CA LEU A 39 -24.05 -13.91 15.65
C LEU A 39 -22.96 -14.77 16.28
N ALA A 40 -23.33 -15.94 16.80
CA ALA A 40 -22.41 -16.87 17.45
C ALA A 40 -22.49 -18.25 16.80
N GLN A 41 -21.33 -18.82 16.46
CA GLN A 41 -21.17 -20.12 15.85
C GLN A 41 -20.18 -20.96 16.65
N LEU A 42 -20.48 -22.25 16.77
CA LEU A 42 -19.56 -23.26 17.25
C LEU A 42 -19.34 -24.31 16.17
N GLN A 43 -18.10 -24.48 15.73
CA GLN A 43 -17.72 -25.45 14.69
C GLN A 43 -17.15 -26.73 15.30
N LYS A 44 -17.12 -27.83 14.52
CA LYS A 44 -16.49 -29.11 14.87
C LYS A 44 -17.00 -29.69 16.20
N ILE A 45 -18.33 -29.72 16.35
CA ILE A 45 -19.00 -30.31 17.51
C ILE A 45 -18.77 -31.82 17.51
N GLN A 46 -18.22 -32.34 18.60
CA GLN A 46 -17.95 -33.77 18.83
C GLN A 46 -18.87 -34.35 19.93
N LYS A 47 -19.39 -33.51 20.83
CA LYS A 47 -20.27 -33.93 21.94
C LYS A 47 -21.52 -33.05 22.00
N LYS A 48 -22.70 -33.66 22.25
CA LYS A 48 -23.98 -32.92 22.44
C LYS A 48 -23.92 -31.86 23.55
N THR A 49 -22.99 -32.00 24.51
CA THR A 49 -22.78 -31.02 25.59
C THR A 49 -22.22 -29.67 25.09
N GLU A 50 -21.47 -29.67 23.98
CA GLU A 50 -20.85 -28.44 23.42
C GLU A 50 -21.91 -27.49 22.83
N ALA A 51 -23.04 -28.00 22.32
CA ALA A 51 -24.16 -27.16 21.90
C ALA A 51 -24.83 -26.43 23.08
N SER A 52 -24.86 -27.04 24.27
CA SER A 52 -25.31 -26.37 25.51
C SER A 52 -24.33 -25.29 25.96
N ASP A 53 -23.04 -25.44 25.66
CA ASP A 53 -22.02 -24.45 26.01
C ASP A 53 -22.18 -23.18 25.16
N LEU A 54 -22.50 -23.29 23.86
CA LEU A 54 -22.79 -22.13 23.00
C LEU A 54 -23.97 -21.30 23.54
N LYS A 55 -25.05 -21.95 23.98
CA LYS A 55 -26.21 -21.27 24.58
C LYS A 55 -25.82 -20.52 25.85
N LYS A 56 -25.05 -21.15 26.75
CA LYS A 56 -24.59 -20.53 27.99
C LYS A 56 -23.65 -19.35 27.75
N ILE A 57 -22.73 -19.48 26.79
CA ILE A 57 -21.82 -18.40 26.39
C ILE A 57 -22.60 -17.20 25.86
N SER A 58 -23.59 -17.46 25.01
CA SER A 58 -24.48 -16.41 24.47
C SER A 58 -25.30 -15.74 25.58
N GLU A 59 -25.83 -16.52 26.53
CA GLU A 59 -26.54 -15.98 27.71
C GLU A 59 -25.64 -15.12 28.61
N ILE A 60 -24.36 -15.49 28.78
CA ILE A 60 -23.37 -14.67 29.51
C ILE A 60 -23.20 -13.33 28.81
N VAL A 61 -22.90 -13.32 27.50
CA VAL A 61 -22.73 -12.10 26.70
C VAL A 61 -23.94 -11.17 26.84
N LEU A 62 -25.14 -11.71 26.68
CA LEU A 62 -26.37 -10.92 26.77
C LEU A 62 -26.64 -10.41 28.19
N ARG A 63 -26.37 -11.23 29.22
CA ARG A 63 -26.56 -10.83 30.62
C ARG A 63 -25.62 -9.68 31.00
N THR A 64 -24.35 -9.74 30.62
CA THR A 64 -23.36 -8.71 30.92
C THR A 64 -23.72 -7.39 30.22
N LEU A 65 -24.12 -7.43 28.94
CA LEU A 65 -24.60 -6.25 28.22
C LEU A 65 -25.86 -5.65 28.86
N LYS A 66 -26.78 -6.47 29.38
CA LYS A 66 -27.97 -6.01 30.11
C LYS A 66 -27.65 -5.38 31.46
N ALA A 67 -26.67 -5.92 32.19
CA ALA A 67 -26.24 -5.40 33.48
C ALA A 67 -25.68 -3.96 33.34
N ASN A 68 -24.96 -3.70 32.24
CA ASN A 68 -24.29 -2.44 31.97
C ASN A 68 -25.13 -1.40 31.21
N LYS A 69 -26.44 -1.64 31.04
CA LYS A 69 -27.38 -0.81 30.25
C LYS A 69 -27.49 0.68 30.64
N LYS A 70 -26.94 1.08 31.79
CA LYS A 70 -26.97 2.45 32.32
C LYS A 70 -25.71 3.27 32.00
N LEU A 71 -24.65 2.64 31.47
CA LEU A 71 -23.40 3.29 31.12
C LEU A 71 -23.51 4.08 29.80
N THR A 72 -22.58 4.99 29.57
CA THR A 72 -22.39 5.65 28.26
C THR A 72 -22.01 4.61 27.20
N ALA A 73 -22.29 4.86 25.92
CA ALA A 73 -22.12 3.85 24.87
C ALA A 73 -20.70 3.27 24.78
N ASP A 74 -19.66 4.12 24.83
CA ASP A 74 -18.26 3.71 24.82
C ASP A 74 -17.91 2.85 26.03
N ALA A 75 -18.25 3.34 27.23
CA ALA A 75 -17.97 2.63 28.48
C ALA A 75 -18.79 1.34 28.62
N LEU A 76 -20.02 1.31 28.09
CA LEU A 76 -20.88 0.14 28.06
C LEU A 76 -20.23 -0.96 27.23
N PHE A 77 -19.77 -0.63 26.02
CA PHE A 77 -19.19 -1.64 25.13
C PHE A 77 -17.86 -2.17 25.68
N GLU A 78 -16.93 -1.27 26.03
CA GLU A 78 -15.60 -1.65 26.52
C GLU A 78 -15.66 -2.41 27.85
N THR A 79 -16.41 -1.91 28.84
CA THR A 79 -16.56 -2.57 30.15
C THR A 79 -17.25 -3.92 30.02
N SER A 80 -18.26 -4.01 29.14
CA SER A 80 -18.95 -5.29 28.91
C SER A 80 -18.04 -6.31 28.25
N LEU A 81 -17.21 -5.92 27.27
CA LEU A 81 -16.26 -6.84 26.64
C LEU A 81 -15.21 -7.35 27.63
N ALA A 82 -14.68 -6.48 28.50
CA ALA A 82 -13.75 -6.88 29.55
C ALA A 82 -14.37 -7.89 30.52
N GLN A 83 -15.60 -7.62 30.99
CA GLN A 83 -16.34 -8.52 31.86
C GLN A 83 -16.73 -9.84 31.17
N ILE A 84 -17.09 -9.79 29.89
CA ILE A 84 -17.37 -11.00 29.09
C ILE A 84 -16.13 -11.88 29.02
N ASN A 85 -14.96 -11.31 28.70
CA ASN A 85 -13.71 -12.07 28.66
C ASN A 85 -13.38 -12.71 30.02
N GLU A 86 -13.65 -12.02 31.12
CA GLU A 86 -13.46 -12.55 32.48
C GLU A 86 -14.44 -13.69 32.81
N GLU A 87 -15.74 -13.52 32.54
CA GLU A 87 -16.77 -14.55 32.78
C GLU A 87 -16.56 -15.80 31.90
N LEU A 88 -16.08 -15.61 30.66
CA LEU A 88 -15.73 -16.70 29.76
C LEU A 88 -14.47 -17.45 30.25
N ALA A 89 -13.48 -16.73 30.77
CA ALA A 89 -12.31 -17.33 31.39
C ALA A 89 -12.66 -18.16 32.62
N ASP A 90 -13.52 -17.64 33.49
CA ASP A 90 -14.06 -18.38 34.64
C ASP A 90 -14.77 -19.66 34.22
N THR A 91 -15.56 -19.59 33.14
CA THR A 91 -16.26 -20.76 32.59
C THR A 91 -15.28 -21.81 32.06
N ALA A 92 -14.19 -21.38 31.43
CA ALA A 92 -13.11 -22.27 31.00
C ALA A 92 -12.29 -22.85 32.18
N HIS A 93 -12.08 -22.08 33.26
CA HIS A 93 -11.42 -22.53 34.47
C HIS A 93 -12.26 -23.57 35.24
N LYS A 94 -13.60 -23.45 35.20
CA LYS A 94 -14.57 -24.42 35.76
C LYS A 94 -14.65 -25.75 34.97
N GLY A 95 -13.72 -26.01 34.05
CA GLY A 95 -13.54 -27.30 33.37
C GLY A 95 -14.26 -27.43 32.02
N ARG A 96 -14.97 -26.40 31.55
CA ARG A 96 -15.65 -26.39 30.24
C ARG A 96 -14.80 -25.70 29.18
N ARG A 97 -13.76 -26.38 28.70
CA ARG A 97 -12.79 -25.86 27.71
C ARG A 97 -13.08 -26.25 26.27
N GLY A 98 -14.10 -27.09 26.02
CA GLY A 98 -14.35 -27.69 24.69
C GLY A 98 -14.71 -26.71 23.57
N TRP A 99 -15.12 -25.49 23.92
CA TRP A 99 -15.47 -24.42 22.97
C TRP A 99 -14.28 -23.54 22.55
N LEU A 100 -13.17 -23.55 23.30
CA LEU A 100 -11.98 -22.75 23.00
C LEU A 100 -11.35 -23.23 21.68
N GLY A 101 -10.99 -22.29 20.81
CA GLY A 101 -10.50 -22.58 19.45
C GLY A 101 -11.57 -23.09 18.47
N LYS A 102 -12.83 -23.20 18.88
CA LYS A 102 -13.98 -23.59 18.02
C LYS A 102 -15.09 -22.55 17.96
N PHE A 103 -15.10 -21.62 18.92
CA PHE A 103 -16.09 -20.56 19.05
C PHE A 103 -15.76 -19.41 18.10
N SER A 104 -16.78 -18.95 17.37
CA SER A 104 -16.71 -17.78 16.51
C SER A 104 -17.91 -16.90 16.83
N CYS A 105 -17.70 -15.60 17.00
CA CYS A 105 -18.75 -14.69 17.43
C CYS A 105 -18.52 -13.29 16.88
N CYS A 106 -19.57 -12.68 16.34
CA CYS A 106 -19.61 -11.29 15.94
C CYS A 106 -20.71 -10.59 16.74
N LEU A 107 -20.34 -9.52 17.44
CA LEU A 107 -21.24 -8.73 18.27
C LEU A 107 -21.29 -7.30 17.72
N ALA A 108 -22.50 -6.82 17.48
CA ALA A 108 -22.77 -5.46 17.05
C ALA A 108 -23.71 -4.75 18.03
N LEU A 109 -23.31 -3.56 18.47
CA LEU A 109 -24.11 -2.68 19.31
C LEU A 109 -24.42 -1.39 18.54
N LYS A 110 -25.69 -1.17 18.22
CA LYS A 110 -26.16 0.10 17.67
C LYS A 110 -26.54 1.04 18.82
N TYR A 111 -25.97 2.24 18.84
CA TYR A 111 -26.34 3.32 19.74
C TYR A 111 -26.66 4.60 18.95
N SER A 112 -27.95 4.92 18.79
CA SER A 112 -28.41 6.00 17.91
C SER A 112 -27.84 5.89 16.49
N ASP A 113 -26.89 6.76 16.12
CA ASP A 113 -26.25 6.79 14.79
C ASP A 113 -24.81 6.20 14.83
N GLN A 114 -24.38 5.69 15.98
CA GLN A 114 -23.10 5.02 16.16
C GLN A 114 -23.29 3.51 16.22
N ILE A 115 -22.27 2.80 15.76
CA ILE A 115 -22.17 1.35 15.88
C ILE A 115 -20.83 0.95 16.47
N TYR A 116 -20.87 -0.05 17.34
CA TYR A 116 -19.71 -0.72 17.89
C TYR A 116 -19.73 -2.17 17.43
N LEU A 117 -18.60 -2.66 16.93
CA LEU A 117 -18.45 -4.00 16.38
C LEU A 117 -17.26 -4.69 17.02
N THR A 118 -17.38 -5.99 17.31
CA THR A 118 -16.25 -6.85 17.65
C THR A 118 -16.48 -8.22 17.02
N ASN A 119 -15.40 -8.92 16.69
CA ASN A 119 -15.46 -10.28 16.18
C ASN A 119 -14.39 -11.17 16.83
N THR A 120 -14.61 -12.48 16.71
CA THR A 120 -13.64 -13.53 17.04
C THR A 120 -13.94 -14.74 16.17
N GLY A 121 -12.93 -15.39 15.60
CA GLY A 121 -13.12 -16.60 14.78
C GLY A 121 -13.65 -16.35 13.35
N GLN A 122 -14.25 -17.38 12.75
CA GLN A 122 -14.65 -17.45 11.33
C GLN A 122 -15.96 -16.72 11.01
N VAL A 123 -16.09 -15.50 11.53
CA VAL A 123 -17.22 -14.60 11.32
C VAL A 123 -16.70 -13.20 11.04
N GLY A 124 -17.37 -12.51 10.12
CA GLY A 124 -16.97 -11.19 9.66
C GLY A 124 -18.13 -10.21 9.57
N ALA A 125 -17.79 -8.93 9.50
CA ALA A 125 -18.74 -7.82 9.34
C ALA A 125 -18.38 -6.99 8.11
N TRP A 126 -19.39 -6.64 7.31
CA TRP A 126 -19.27 -5.92 6.05
C TRP A 126 -20.23 -4.72 6.03
N LEU A 127 -19.84 -3.64 5.36
CA LEU A 127 -20.62 -2.42 5.20
C LEU A 127 -20.82 -2.11 3.71
N GLY A 128 -22.06 -2.17 3.26
CA GLY A 128 -22.52 -1.65 1.98
C GLY A 128 -22.77 -0.15 2.07
N ARG A 129 -21.98 0.67 1.35
CA ARG A 129 -22.17 2.11 1.22
C ARG A 129 -21.88 2.55 -0.22
N ASN A 130 -22.75 3.38 -0.81
CA ASN A 130 -22.58 3.90 -2.19
C ASN A 130 -22.40 2.81 -3.27
N SER A 131 -23.05 1.66 -3.14
CA SER A 131 -22.87 0.49 -4.03
C SER A 131 -21.50 -0.20 -3.95
N GLU A 132 -20.70 0.11 -2.93
CA GLU A 132 -19.48 -0.60 -2.58
C GLU A 132 -19.68 -1.40 -1.29
N LEU A 133 -19.05 -2.57 -1.20
CA LEU A 133 -19.11 -3.45 -0.03
C LEU A 133 -17.72 -3.46 0.61
N LEU A 134 -17.59 -2.83 1.77
CA LEU A 134 -16.35 -2.70 2.53
C LEU A 134 -16.30 -3.76 3.63
N GLU A 135 -15.18 -4.44 3.79
CA GLU A 135 -14.95 -5.33 4.94
C GLU A 135 -14.61 -4.48 6.18
N LEU A 136 -15.43 -4.54 7.23
CA LEU A 136 -15.18 -3.82 8.49
C LEU A 136 -14.36 -4.67 9.47
N LEU A 137 -14.76 -5.93 9.64
CA LEU A 137 -14.06 -6.87 10.50
C LEU A 137 -13.81 -8.17 9.73
N PRO A 138 -12.54 -8.45 9.36
CA PRO A 138 -12.18 -9.68 8.67
C PRO A 138 -12.25 -10.88 9.62
N ALA A 139 -12.46 -12.08 9.08
CA ALA A 139 -12.47 -13.30 9.88
C ALA A 139 -11.11 -13.52 10.57
N GLU A 140 -11.11 -13.74 11.89
CA GLU A 140 -9.91 -13.98 12.69
C GLU A 140 -9.77 -15.48 13.03
N GLU A 141 -8.59 -15.91 13.47
CA GLU A 141 -8.46 -17.26 14.05
C GLU A 141 -9.18 -17.34 15.40
N ALA A 142 -9.86 -18.46 15.65
CA ALA A 142 -10.59 -18.66 16.90
C ALA A 142 -9.61 -18.70 18.08
N SER A 143 -9.73 -17.76 19.00
CA SER A 143 -8.84 -17.65 20.16
C SER A 143 -8.86 -18.93 21.01
N THR A 144 -7.67 -19.42 21.34
CA THR A 144 -7.47 -20.56 22.25
C THR A 144 -7.28 -20.13 23.70
N HIS A 145 -7.14 -18.81 23.95
CA HIS A 145 -6.89 -18.27 25.28
C HIS A 145 -8.18 -17.70 25.91
N PRO A 146 -8.66 -18.23 27.05
CA PRO A 146 -9.97 -17.88 27.61
C PRO A 146 -10.17 -16.41 27.97
N LEU A 147 -9.12 -15.68 28.36
CA LEU A 147 -9.18 -14.26 28.71
C LEU A 147 -9.04 -13.30 27.51
N LYS A 148 -8.76 -13.82 26.30
CA LYS A 148 -8.49 -13.01 25.11
C LYS A 148 -9.38 -13.44 23.94
N ILE A 149 -10.69 -13.53 24.20
CA ILE A 149 -11.67 -13.92 23.18
C ILE A 149 -11.99 -12.73 22.29
N PHE A 150 -12.39 -11.59 22.88
CA PHE A 150 -12.58 -10.33 22.16
C PHE A 150 -11.40 -9.40 22.45
N GLN A 151 -10.54 -9.17 21.45
CA GLN A 151 -9.34 -8.34 21.60
C GLN A 151 -9.50 -6.98 20.93
N ASN A 152 -10.18 -6.97 19.78
CA ASN A 152 -10.34 -5.79 18.95
C ASN A 152 -11.80 -5.36 18.94
N PHE A 153 -12.03 -4.05 18.92
CA PHE A 153 -13.34 -3.50 18.59
C PHE A 153 -13.20 -2.32 17.66
N MET A 154 -14.23 -2.10 16.87
CA MET A 154 -14.38 -0.97 15.96
C MET A 154 -15.56 -0.12 16.39
N GLN A 155 -15.44 1.19 16.27
CA GLN A 155 -16.54 2.14 16.42
C GLN A 155 -16.69 2.98 15.15
N GLY A 156 -17.93 3.27 14.76
CA GLY A 156 -18.20 4.05 13.55
C GLY A 156 -19.55 4.75 13.57
N LYS A 157 -19.72 5.75 12.71
CA LYS A 157 -21.02 6.39 12.46
C LYS A 157 -21.68 5.83 11.20
N ILE A 158 -22.96 5.52 11.31
CA ILE A 158 -23.80 5.00 10.22
C ILE A 158 -24.62 6.14 9.63
N LYS A 159 -24.78 6.12 8.30
CA LYS A 159 -25.58 7.07 7.53
C LYS A 159 -26.84 6.39 6.98
N GLU A 160 -27.80 7.21 6.57
CA GLU A 160 -29.01 6.74 5.90
C GLU A 160 -28.66 6.05 4.57
N GLY A 161 -29.18 4.85 4.35
CA GLY A 161 -28.92 4.02 3.17
C GLY A 161 -27.76 3.02 3.31
N ASP A 162 -27.06 3.01 4.44
CA ASP A 162 -26.02 2.01 4.70
C ASP A 162 -26.63 0.62 4.99
N ASP A 163 -25.96 -0.42 4.49
CA ASP A 163 -26.26 -1.83 4.76
C ASP A 163 -25.15 -2.46 5.58
N LEU A 164 -25.41 -2.91 6.80
CA LEU A 164 -24.45 -3.67 7.58
C LEU A 164 -24.78 -5.17 7.52
N ILE A 165 -23.78 -5.97 7.21
CA ILE A 165 -23.92 -7.41 7.02
C ILE A 165 -22.99 -8.14 7.97
N LEU A 166 -23.54 -8.96 8.85
CA LEU A 166 -22.77 -9.84 9.74
C LEU A 166 -22.95 -11.26 9.20
N THR A 167 -21.88 -11.95 8.84
CA THR A 167 -21.98 -13.27 8.19
C THR A 167 -20.91 -14.24 8.66
N THR A 168 -21.20 -15.53 8.61
CA THR A 168 -20.18 -16.57 8.69
C THR A 168 -19.34 -16.60 7.41
N THR A 169 -18.04 -16.89 7.52
CA THR A 169 -17.13 -16.93 6.36
C THR A 169 -17.57 -17.99 5.33
N ASN A 170 -18.23 -19.07 5.79
CA ASN A 170 -18.68 -20.17 4.94
C ASN A 170 -19.67 -19.74 3.85
N VAL A 171 -20.37 -18.61 3.99
CA VAL A 171 -21.29 -18.11 2.96
C VAL A 171 -20.56 -17.81 1.64
N PHE A 172 -19.33 -17.28 1.72
CA PHE A 172 -18.54 -16.91 0.55
C PHE A 172 -17.89 -18.10 -0.17
N ASN A 173 -17.92 -19.30 0.43
CA ASN A 173 -17.49 -20.52 -0.24
C ASN A 173 -18.48 -20.95 -1.35
N TYR A 174 -19.74 -20.53 -1.24
CA TYR A 174 -20.82 -20.94 -2.14
C TYR A 174 -21.35 -19.78 -2.98
N VAL A 175 -21.37 -18.56 -2.43
CA VAL A 175 -21.78 -17.35 -3.15
C VAL A 175 -20.54 -16.49 -3.33
N SER A 176 -20.10 -16.30 -4.58
CA SER A 176 -18.96 -15.42 -4.84
C SER A 176 -19.24 -13.99 -4.35
N PHE A 177 -18.20 -13.29 -3.91
CA PHE A 177 -18.31 -11.92 -3.41
C PHE A 177 -19.01 -10.98 -4.41
N GLU A 178 -18.70 -11.12 -5.70
CA GLU A 178 -19.31 -10.31 -6.76
C GLU A 178 -20.80 -10.60 -6.94
N LEU A 179 -21.21 -11.87 -6.88
CA LEU A 179 -22.61 -12.25 -6.94
C LEU A 179 -23.38 -11.76 -5.70
N PHE A 180 -22.75 -11.86 -4.52
CA PHE A 180 -23.31 -11.34 -3.27
C PHE A 180 -23.55 -9.83 -3.36
N LYS A 181 -22.55 -9.07 -3.82
CA LYS A 181 -22.66 -7.62 -4.08
C LYS A 181 -23.74 -7.29 -5.10
N GLN A 182 -23.83 -8.05 -6.20
CA GLN A 182 -24.83 -7.85 -7.24
C GLN A 182 -26.26 -8.08 -6.72
N ILE A 183 -26.47 -9.08 -5.86
CA ILE A 183 -27.78 -9.37 -5.27
C ILE A 183 -28.21 -8.24 -4.33
N LEU A 184 -27.30 -7.76 -3.48
CA LEU A 184 -27.54 -6.67 -2.52
C LEU A 184 -27.85 -5.32 -3.18
N THR A 185 -27.19 -5.04 -4.31
CA THR A 185 -27.34 -3.76 -5.02
C THR A 185 -28.62 -3.72 -5.85
N ASN A 186 -29.00 -4.84 -6.48
CA ASN A 186 -30.08 -4.88 -7.48
C ASN A 186 -31.42 -5.37 -6.96
N THR A 187 -31.50 -5.84 -5.72
CA THR A 187 -32.71 -6.47 -5.16
C THR A 187 -33.06 -5.82 -3.81
N PRO A 188 -34.35 -5.62 -3.49
CA PRO A 188 -34.76 -5.22 -2.14
C PRO A 188 -34.21 -6.18 -1.07
N PRO A 189 -33.97 -5.72 0.17
CA PRO A 189 -33.33 -6.53 1.21
C PRO A 189 -34.04 -7.86 1.49
N ASP A 190 -35.38 -7.87 1.44
CA ASP A 190 -36.20 -9.05 1.75
C ASP A 190 -36.02 -10.13 0.67
N ASP A 191 -36.11 -9.72 -0.59
CA ASP A 191 -35.92 -10.57 -1.76
C ASP A 191 -34.45 -11.01 -1.92
N ALA A 192 -33.50 -10.15 -1.53
CA ALA A 192 -32.07 -10.48 -1.50
C ALA A 192 -31.79 -11.63 -0.53
N CYS A 193 -32.36 -11.58 0.68
CA CYS A 193 -32.25 -12.65 1.66
C CYS A 193 -32.85 -13.96 1.14
N LEU A 194 -34.01 -13.91 0.49
CA LEU A 194 -34.65 -15.10 -0.10
C LEU A 194 -33.81 -15.71 -1.23
N LYS A 195 -33.23 -14.88 -2.11
CA LYS A 195 -32.35 -15.34 -3.19
C LYS A 195 -31.07 -15.98 -2.66
N ILE A 196 -30.40 -15.33 -1.71
CA ILE A 196 -29.17 -15.85 -1.08
C ILE A 196 -29.49 -17.16 -0.34
N SER A 197 -30.61 -17.20 0.40
CA SER A 197 -31.05 -18.41 1.09
C SER A 197 -31.29 -19.56 0.12
N LYS A 198 -31.93 -19.30 -1.03
CA LYS A 198 -32.17 -20.31 -2.05
C LYS A 198 -30.88 -20.83 -2.68
N ILE A 199 -29.93 -19.94 -3.00
CA ILE A 199 -28.62 -20.34 -3.55
C ILE A 199 -27.87 -21.22 -2.56
N LEU A 200 -27.89 -20.84 -1.26
CA LEU A 200 -27.28 -21.65 -0.21
C LEU A 200 -28.00 -22.99 -0.04
N GLN A 201 -29.33 -23.05 -0.10
CA GLN A 201 -30.08 -24.32 -0.06
C GLN A 201 -29.76 -25.26 -1.23
N ASP A 202 -29.63 -24.72 -2.44
CA ASP A 202 -29.34 -25.52 -3.65
C ASP A 202 -27.89 -26.04 -3.67
N SER A 203 -26.98 -25.42 -2.91
CA SER A 203 -25.52 -25.66 -2.97
C SER A 203 -24.92 -26.23 -1.68
N ALA A 204 -25.64 -26.19 -0.56
CA ALA A 204 -25.12 -26.52 0.76
C ALA A 204 -24.90 -28.03 0.96
N GLU A 205 -23.80 -28.38 1.63
CA GLU A 205 -23.62 -29.71 2.19
C GLU A 205 -24.48 -29.89 3.47
N PRO A 206 -25.01 -31.10 3.76
CA PRO A 206 -25.90 -31.33 4.91
C PRO A 206 -25.30 -31.05 6.31
N ASP A 207 -23.97 -30.92 6.41
CA ASP A 207 -23.22 -30.86 7.66
C ASP A 207 -22.84 -29.42 8.11
N GLU A 208 -23.09 -28.40 7.27
CA GLU A 208 -22.71 -27.00 7.53
C GLU A 208 -23.93 -26.09 7.73
N GLY A 209 -23.91 -25.28 8.78
CA GLY A 209 -24.88 -24.21 9.00
C GLY A 209 -24.38 -22.86 8.47
N TYR A 210 -25.30 -22.06 7.96
CA TYR A 210 -25.04 -20.69 7.50
C TYR A 210 -25.95 -19.71 8.23
N ALA A 211 -25.39 -18.58 8.61
CA ALA A 211 -26.18 -17.51 9.19
C ALA A 211 -25.61 -16.15 8.81
N ALA A 212 -26.51 -15.23 8.46
CA ALA A 212 -26.17 -13.85 8.20
C ALA A 212 -27.26 -12.90 8.71
N PHE A 213 -26.84 -11.80 9.36
CA PHE A 213 -27.66 -10.62 9.58
C PHE A 213 -27.45 -9.62 8.45
N MET A 214 -28.53 -9.06 7.94
CA MET A 214 -28.52 -7.94 7.00
C MET A 214 -29.35 -6.80 7.61
N LEU A 215 -28.68 -5.68 7.88
CA LEU A 215 -29.23 -4.54 8.62
C LEU A 215 -29.19 -3.31 7.73
N ARG A 216 -30.35 -2.86 7.24
CA ARG A 216 -30.46 -1.62 6.45
C ARG A 216 -30.90 -0.47 7.34
N PHE A 217 -30.22 0.66 7.26
CA PHE A 217 -30.52 1.85 8.07
C PHE A 217 -31.22 2.93 7.24
N GLY A 218 -32.48 3.25 7.56
CA GLY A 218 -33.30 4.18 6.77
C GLY A 218 -34.29 4.99 7.60
N LYS A 219 -34.85 6.06 7.02
CA LYS A 219 -36.03 6.73 7.59
C LYS A 219 -37.29 5.96 7.18
N SER A 220 -38.07 5.57 8.19
CA SER A 220 -39.34 4.87 8.00
C SER A 220 -40.34 5.71 7.20
N LEU A 221 -40.65 5.26 5.99
CA LEU A 221 -41.92 5.53 5.32
C LEU A 221 -42.82 4.34 5.67
N GLY A 222 -43.76 4.59 6.56
CA GLY A 222 -44.59 3.55 7.18
C GLY A 222 -45.18 2.55 6.20
N LYS A 223 -44.87 1.28 6.43
CA LYS A 223 -45.79 0.16 6.30
C LYS A 223 -45.41 -0.89 7.34
N THR A 224 -46.09 -0.84 8.47
CA THR A 224 -46.22 -1.98 9.39
C THR A 224 -46.87 -3.13 8.65
N VAL A 225 -46.12 -4.20 8.40
CA VAL A 225 -46.71 -5.52 8.18
C VAL A 225 -46.62 -6.26 9.51
N THR A 226 -47.80 -6.43 10.10
CA THR A 226 -48.03 -7.21 11.31
C THR A 226 -47.94 -8.70 10.96
N TYR A 227 -46.99 -9.41 11.55
CA TYR A 227 -47.10 -10.82 11.90
C TYR A 227 -46.81 -10.84 13.41
N GLY A 228 -47.79 -11.09 14.27
CA GLY A 228 -48.40 -12.40 14.43
C GLY A 228 -47.75 -13.02 15.67
N THR A 229 -48.55 -13.15 16.71
CA THR A 229 -48.29 -13.62 18.08
C THR A 229 -47.32 -14.80 18.23
N GLU A 230 -46.63 -14.81 19.38
CA GLU A 230 -45.94 -15.94 20.00
C GLU A 230 -46.68 -17.28 19.80
N GLU A 231 -46.02 -18.27 19.21
CA GLU A 231 -46.27 -19.68 19.51
C GLU A 231 -44.93 -20.43 19.61
N GLU A 232 -44.72 -21.04 20.78
CA GLU A 232 -43.66 -22.02 21.02
C GLU A 232 -43.90 -23.25 20.14
N ILE A 233 -43.06 -23.47 19.13
CA ILE A 233 -43.10 -24.73 18.36
C ILE A 233 -42.12 -25.73 18.99
N TYR A 234 -42.67 -26.65 19.78
CA TYR A 234 -42.03 -27.93 20.06
C TYR A 234 -42.01 -28.78 18.77
N ALA A 235 -40.90 -29.45 18.51
CA ALA A 235 -40.81 -30.44 17.42
C ALA A 235 -41.77 -31.61 17.69
N PRO A 236 -42.58 -32.04 16.70
CA PRO A 236 -43.32 -33.29 16.81
C PRO A 236 -42.35 -34.48 16.72
N LEU A 237 -42.58 -35.49 17.56
CA LEU A 237 -41.89 -36.79 17.50
C LEU A 237 -42.29 -37.54 16.21
N PRO A 238 -41.41 -38.44 15.71
CA PRO A 238 -41.52 -38.98 14.36
C PRO A 238 -42.65 -40.00 14.26
N GLU A 239 -43.58 -39.77 13.35
CA GLU A 239 -44.43 -40.83 12.80
C GLU A 239 -43.85 -41.31 11.46
N ASP A 240 -43.80 -42.64 11.35
CA ASP A 240 -43.37 -43.39 10.18
C ASP A 240 -44.10 -42.93 8.92
N VAL A 241 -43.33 -42.50 7.91
CA VAL A 241 -43.85 -42.45 6.54
C VAL A 241 -42.93 -43.26 5.62
N THR A 242 -43.54 -44.33 5.14
CA THR A 242 -43.08 -45.27 4.13
C THR A 242 -42.59 -44.60 2.86
N ALA A 243 -41.59 -45.25 2.25
CA ALA A 243 -40.94 -44.90 1.00
C ALA A 243 -41.92 -44.54 -0.14
N ALA A 244 -41.67 -43.41 -0.79
CA ALA A 244 -42.18 -43.09 -2.12
C ALA A 244 -41.03 -43.09 -3.13
N GLU A 245 -41.30 -43.72 -4.27
CA GLU A 245 -40.37 -44.04 -5.35
C GLU A 245 -39.79 -42.80 -6.03
N THR A 246 -38.48 -42.82 -6.28
CA THR A 246 -37.80 -41.80 -7.10
C THR A 246 -37.82 -42.23 -8.56
N GLU A 247 -38.50 -41.45 -9.39
CA GLU A 247 -38.40 -41.51 -10.85
C GLU A 247 -36.96 -41.19 -11.30
N LYS A 248 -36.38 -42.08 -12.11
CA LYS A 248 -35.08 -41.89 -12.76
C LYS A 248 -35.23 -41.00 -13.99
N LYS A 249 -34.60 -39.82 -14.01
CA LYS A 249 -34.25 -39.13 -15.25
C LYS A 249 -32.90 -39.64 -15.78
N PRO A 250 -32.73 -39.83 -17.10
CA PRO A 250 -31.50 -40.37 -17.66
C PRO A 250 -30.40 -39.30 -17.68
N TRP A 251 -29.23 -39.70 -17.21
CA TRP A 251 -28.01 -38.91 -17.20
C TRP A 251 -27.46 -38.78 -18.63
N SER A 252 -27.37 -37.56 -19.16
CA SER A 252 -26.62 -37.25 -20.38
C SER A 252 -25.18 -36.88 -20.02
N PHE A 253 -24.21 -37.67 -20.47
CA PHE A 253 -22.78 -37.35 -20.35
C PHE A 253 -22.38 -36.26 -21.38
N PRO A 254 -21.77 -35.14 -20.98
CA PRO A 254 -21.01 -34.31 -21.92
C PRO A 254 -19.70 -35.03 -22.27
N GLY A 255 -19.63 -35.57 -23.48
CA GLY A 255 -18.41 -36.13 -24.04
C GLY A 255 -17.41 -35.01 -24.36
N ASN A 256 -16.34 -34.89 -23.55
CA ASN A 256 -15.02 -34.41 -23.96
C ASN A 256 -13.99 -34.44 -22.82
N LEU A 257 -13.75 -35.63 -22.22
CA LEU A 257 -12.74 -35.82 -21.18
C LEU A 257 -11.64 -36.85 -21.53
N ILE A 258 -11.48 -37.19 -22.82
CA ILE A 258 -10.51 -38.22 -23.27
C ILE A 258 -9.27 -37.63 -23.98
N SER A 259 -9.16 -36.31 -24.17
CA SER A 259 -8.03 -35.74 -24.93
C SER A 259 -6.76 -35.42 -24.13
N ARG A 260 -6.73 -35.57 -22.79
CA ARG A 260 -5.54 -35.29 -21.96
C ARG A 260 -4.82 -36.51 -21.36
N PHE A 261 -5.28 -37.73 -21.63
CA PHE A 261 -4.66 -38.98 -21.12
C PHE A 261 -3.69 -39.67 -22.10
N LYS A 262 -3.12 -38.96 -23.08
CA LYS A 262 -2.21 -39.56 -24.10
C LYS A 262 -0.71 -39.42 -23.85
N ARG A 263 -0.24 -38.97 -22.68
CA ARG A 263 1.21 -38.80 -22.42
C ARG A 263 1.78 -39.52 -21.18
N LEU A 264 1.01 -40.42 -20.55
CA LEU A 264 1.45 -41.11 -19.33
C LEU A 264 1.43 -42.65 -19.39
N PHE A 265 1.41 -43.23 -20.59
CA PHE A 265 1.71 -44.65 -20.79
C PHE A 265 3.15 -44.81 -21.32
N VAL A 266 4.12 -44.45 -20.48
CA VAL A 266 5.47 -44.99 -20.61
C VAL A 266 5.38 -46.48 -20.24
N SER A 267 5.83 -47.32 -21.17
CA SER A 267 5.76 -48.78 -21.19
C SER A 267 5.91 -49.49 -19.84
N ILE A 268 4.81 -49.70 -19.13
CA ILE A 268 4.73 -50.72 -18.09
C ILE A 268 4.62 -52.07 -18.80
N LYS A 269 5.72 -52.82 -18.90
CA LYS A 269 5.67 -54.24 -19.28
C LYS A 269 5.00 -55.01 -18.15
N ILE A 270 3.67 -55.16 -18.22
CA ILE A 270 2.92 -56.03 -17.31
C ILE A 270 3.41 -57.47 -17.56
N PRO A 271 4.04 -58.16 -16.58
CA PRO A 271 4.37 -59.56 -16.75
C PRO A 271 3.08 -60.35 -16.95
N ARG A 272 3.00 -61.15 -18.03
CA ARG A 272 1.86 -62.05 -18.28
C ARG A 272 1.81 -63.09 -17.15
N PHE A 273 0.97 -62.86 -16.15
CA PHE A 273 0.67 -63.84 -15.11
C PHE A 273 -0.03 -65.05 -15.75
N LYS A 274 0.74 -66.08 -16.13
CA LYS A 274 0.25 -67.35 -16.70
C LYS A 274 -0.64 -68.18 -15.75
N SER A 275 -0.82 -67.73 -14.49
CA SER A 275 -1.56 -68.45 -13.46
C SER A 275 -3.07 -68.12 -13.42
N TYR A 276 -3.55 -67.12 -14.19
CA TYR A 276 -4.97 -66.70 -14.21
C TYR A 276 -5.93 -67.79 -14.72
N GLY A 277 -5.46 -68.67 -15.60
CA GLY A 277 -6.27 -69.73 -16.22
C GLY A 277 -6.74 -70.82 -15.25
N ASN A 278 -5.96 -71.09 -14.20
CA ASN A 278 -6.18 -72.22 -13.28
C ASN A 278 -6.95 -71.86 -11.99
N LEU A 279 -7.40 -70.62 -11.85
CA LEU A 279 -8.16 -70.18 -10.68
C LEU A 279 -9.64 -70.56 -10.82
N SER A 280 -10.25 -70.97 -9.69
CA SER A 280 -11.70 -71.17 -9.60
C SER A 280 -12.46 -69.87 -9.87
N THR A 281 -13.76 -69.95 -10.16
CA THR A 281 -14.63 -68.78 -10.40
C THR A 281 -14.54 -67.76 -9.26
N SER A 282 -14.45 -68.22 -8.00
CA SER A 282 -14.24 -67.35 -6.83
C SER A 282 -12.82 -66.76 -6.79
N GLY A 283 -11.79 -67.53 -7.15
CA GLY A 283 -10.40 -67.04 -7.20
C GLY A 283 -10.19 -65.96 -8.27
N LYS A 284 -10.88 -66.05 -9.40
CA LYS A 284 -10.88 -65.01 -10.45
C LYS A 284 -11.54 -63.72 -9.96
N PHE A 285 -12.64 -63.81 -9.22
CA PHE A 285 -13.31 -62.64 -8.62
C PHE A 285 -12.41 -61.91 -7.61
N PHE A 286 -11.74 -62.65 -6.70
CA PHE A 286 -10.81 -62.05 -5.74
C PHE A 286 -9.59 -61.42 -6.42
N PHE A 287 -9.05 -62.04 -7.48
CA PHE A 287 -7.91 -61.49 -8.22
C PHE A 287 -8.25 -60.19 -8.96
N ILE A 288 -9.42 -60.11 -9.61
CA ILE A 288 -9.90 -58.87 -10.25
C ILE A 288 -10.14 -57.78 -9.21
N SER A 289 -10.79 -58.14 -8.09
CA SER A 289 -11.04 -57.19 -6.99
C SER A 289 -9.75 -56.68 -6.36
N PHE A 290 -8.73 -57.53 -6.23
CA PHE A 290 -7.40 -57.15 -5.75
C PHE A 290 -6.68 -56.19 -6.72
N ILE A 291 -6.73 -56.44 -8.03
CA ILE A 291 -6.16 -55.52 -9.03
C ILE A 291 -6.90 -54.17 -8.99
N LEU A 292 -8.23 -54.17 -8.92
CA LEU A 292 -9.04 -52.95 -8.81
C LEU A 292 -8.68 -52.17 -7.54
N PHE A 293 -8.50 -52.87 -6.41
CA PHE A 293 -8.06 -52.27 -5.16
C PHE A 293 -6.66 -51.64 -5.27
N VAL A 294 -5.69 -52.34 -5.88
CA VAL A 294 -4.33 -51.80 -6.10
C VAL A 294 -4.35 -50.57 -7.01
N VAL A 295 -5.21 -50.55 -8.04
CA VAL A 295 -5.37 -49.39 -8.93
C VAL A 295 -5.98 -48.20 -8.19
N LEU A 296 -7.02 -48.41 -7.38
CA LEU A 296 -7.63 -47.37 -6.54
C LEU A 296 -6.66 -46.83 -5.48
N LEU A 297 -5.86 -47.71 -4.87
CA LEU A 297 -4.81 -47.34 -3.93
C LEU A 297 -3.74 -46.47 -4.62
N ALA A 298 -3.29 -46.85 -5.81
CA ALA A 298 -2.32 -46.07 -6.58
C ALA A 298 -2.87 -44.69 -6.98
N LEU A 299 -4.14 -44.61 -7.41
CA LEU A 299 -4.80 -43.34 -7.68
C LEU A 299 -4.89 -42.47 -6.43
N ASN A 300 -5.24 -43.05 -5.28
CA ASN A 300 -5.31 -42.31 -4.02
C ASN A 300 -3.93 -41.76 -3.59
N LEU A 301 -2.87 -42.57 -3.72
CA LEU A 301 -1.48 -42.17 -3.43
C LEU A 301 -0.99 -41.05 -4.37
N ILE A 302 -1.34 -41.10 -5.65
CA ILE A 302 -1.03 -40.04 -6.61
C ILE A 302 -1.77 -38.74 -6.25
N VAL A 303 -3.05 -38.83 -5.91
CA VAL A 303 -3.87 -37.67 -5.51
C VAL A 303 -3.34 -37.05 -4.21
N THR A 304 -2.97 -37.85 -3.21
CA THR A 304 -2.37 -37.36 -1.96
C THR A 304 -0.98 -36.78 -2.17
N GLY A 305 -0.17 -37.38 -3.04
CA GLY A 305 1.13 -36.82 -3.46
C GLY A 305 0.98 -35.44 -4.08
N ILE A 306 0.07 -35.28 -5.05
CA ILE A 306 -0.23 -33.99 -5.70
C ILE A 306 -0.79 -32.97 -4.70
N ARG A 307 -1.73 -33.38 -3.83
CA ARG A 307 -2.26 -32.50 -2.77
C ARG A 307 -1.16 -32.04 -1.82
N SER A 308 -0.26 -32.94 -1.40
CA SER A 308 0.84 -32.59 -0.51
C SER A 308 1.87 -31.65 -1.13
N ALA A 309 2.14 -31.79 -2.44
CA ALA A 309 3.03 -30.89 -3.18
C ALA A 309 2.41 -29.49 -3.30
N ASN A 310 1.12 -29.41 -3.67
CA ASN A 310 0.40 -28.14 -3.76
C ASN A 310 0.27 -27.44 -2.40
N SER A 311 0.05 -28.19 -1.32
CA SER A 311 0.03 -27.61 0.04
C SER A 311 1.40 -27.08 0.48
N ARG A 312 2.52 -27.72 0.08
CA ARG A 312 3.87 -27.23 0.39
C ARG A 312 4.20 -25.93 -0.35
N HIS A 313 3.79 -25.84 -1.63
CA HIS A 313 3.94 -24.60 -2.39
C HIS A 313 3.11 -23.46 -1.78
N ALA A 314 1.84 -23.73 -1.44
CA ALA A 314 1.00 -22.75 -0.75
C ALA A 314 1.60 -22.29 0.58
N MET A 315 2.06 -23.22 1.43
CA MET A 315 2.73 -22.90 2.70
C MET A 315 4.01 -22.08 2.52
N ALA A 316 4.78 -22.33 1.46
CA ALA A 316 5.98 -21.57 1.16
C ALA A 316 5.67 -20.12 0.80
N ILE A 317 4.59 -19.90 0.04
CA ILE A 317 4.09 -18.57 -0.31
C ILE A 317 3.58 -17.85 0.96
N ASP A 318 2.72 -18.50 1.75
CA ASP A 318 2.19 -17.93 3.00
C ASP A 318 3.31 -17.55 3.97
N ASN A 319 4.31 -18.41 4.13
CA ASN A 319 5.46 -18.12 4.98
C ASN A 319 6.26 -16.91 4.45
N GLN A 320 6.46 -16.83 3.13
CA GLN A 320 7.17 -15.70 2.52
C GLN A 320 6.40 -14.39 2.68
N ILE A 321 5.06 -14.42 2.58
CA ILE A 321 4.19 -13.29 2.85
C ILE A 321 4.33 -12.85 4.31
N ASN A 322 4.31 -13.78 5.27
CA ASN A 322 4.45 -13.44 6.68
C ASN A 322 5.80 -12.77 6.97
N VAL A 323 6.89 -13.26 6.38
CA VAL A 323 8.22 -12.63 6.51
C VAL A 323 8.23 -11.24 5.89
N LEU A 324 7.62 -11.05 4.71
CA LEU A 324 7.51 -9.74 4.08
C LEU A 324 6.73 -8.75 4.96
N VAL A 325 5.56 -9.15 5.45
CA VAL A 325 4.69 -8.34 6.31
C VAL A 325 5.39 -7.99 7.63
N GLU A 326 6.12 -8.93 8.23
CA GLU A 326 6.95 -8.67 9.40
C GLU A 326 7.96 -7.54 9.13
N LYS A 327 8.68 -7.60 8.00
CA LYS A 327 9.67 -6.55 7.65
C LYS A 327 9.04 -5.21 7.32
N ILE A 328 7.85 -5.20 6.71
CA ILE A 328 7.06 -3.98 6.53
C ILE A 328 6.73 -3.36 7.91
N ASN A 329 6.18 -4.15 8.84
CA ASN A 329 5.79 -3.67 10.17
C ASN A 329 6.99 -3.20 11.01
N GLU A 330 8.13 -3.89 10.95
CA GLU A 330 9.38 -3.46 11.61
C GLU A 330 9.90 -2.13 11.03
N THR A 331 9.77 -1.94 9.71
CA THR A 331 10.15 -0.69 9.04
C THR A 331 9.28 0.46 9.51
N GLU A 332 7.95 0.28 9.49
CA GLU A 332 6.99 1.29 9.97
C GLU A 332 7.23 1.63 11.44
N SER A 333 7.49 0.63 12.28
CA SER A 333 7.84 0.83 13.69
C SER A 333 9.11 1.68 13.83
N SER A 334 10.14 1.41 13.04
CA SER A 334 11.40 2.17 13.08
C SER A 334 11.21 3.63 12.69
N LEU A 335 10.33 3.90 11.71
CA LEU A 335 9.93 5.27 11.35
C LEU A 335 9.22 5.99 12.51
N LEU A 336 8.32 5.30 13.22
CA LEU A 336 7.62 5.88 14.39
C LEU A 336 8.58 6.28 15.52
N TYR A 337 9.69 5.57 15.67
CA TYR A 337 10.75 5.88 16.65
C TYR A 337 11.84 6.83 16.11
N ASN A 338 11.62 7.47 14.96
CA ASN A 338 12.60 8.36 14.30
C ASN A 338 13.96 7.73 14.02
N ASN A 339 14.02 6.40 13.87
CA ASN A 339 15.26 5.71 13.51
C ASN A 339 15.33 5.47 11.99
N GLN A 340 15.74 6.51 11.27
CA GLN A 340 15.69 6.52 9.81
C GLN A 340 16.69 5.55 9.17
N ASP A 341 17.91 5.42 9.72
CA ASP A 341 18.92 4.48 9.20
C ASP A 341 18.45 3.02 9.33
N GLN A 342 17.87 2.68 10.49
CA GLN A 342 17.28 1.35 10.69
C GLN A 342 16.09 1.11 9.77
N ALA A 343 15.24 2.11 9.54
CA ALA A 343 14.12 2.02 8.61
C ALA A 343 14.61 1.77 7.17
N PHE A 344 15.72 2.38 6.75
CA PHE A 344 16.34 2.10 5.44
C PHE A 344 16.83 0.66 5.31
N GLU A 345 17.54 0.15 6.33
CA GLU A 345 18.01 -1.24 6.31
C GLU A 345 16.85 -2.25 6.23
N LEU A 346 15.77 -1.99 6.99
CA LEU A 346 14.59 -2.86 7.01
C LEU A 346 13.78 -2.78 5.72
N LEU A 347 13.68 -1.60 5.10
CA LEU A 347 13.06 -1.44 3.79
C LEU A 347 13.81 -2.25 2.71
N ASN A 348 15.13 -2.18 2.69
CA ASN A 348 15.94 -2.97 1.74
C ASN A 348 15.72 -4.48 1.94
N LYS A 349 15.62 -4.93 3.20
CA LYS A 349 15.26 -6.32 3.51
C LYS A 349 13.84 -6.65 3.02
N ALA A 350 12.86 -5.79 3.23
CA ALA A 350 11.49 -5.98 2.76
C ALA A 350 11.42 -6.09 1.23
N GLN A 351 12.14 -5.25 0.48
CA GLN A 351 12.23 -5.34 -0.99
C GLN A 351 12.88 -6.65 -1.46
N LEU A 352 13.88 -7.15 -0.74
CA LEU A 352 14.51 -8.43 -1.03
C LEU A 352 13.55 -9.61 -0.79
N GLU A 353 12.76 -9.56 0.28
CA GLU A 353 11.73 -10.57 0.57
C GLU A 353 10.56 -10.50 -0.45
N PHE A 354 10.21 -9.31 -0.92
CA PHE A 354 9.24 -9.13 -2.01
C PHE A 354 9.73 -9.76 -3.31
N THR A 355 10.99 -9.51 -3.69
CA THR A 355 11.59 -10.12 -4.90
C THR A 355 11.59 -11.66 -4.83
N LYS A 356 11.73 -12.24 -3.62
CA LYS A 356 11.60 -13.70 -3.43
C LYS A 356 10.14 -14.14 -3.60
N LEU A 357 9.19 -13.38 -3.07
CA LEU A 357 7.75 -13.65 -3.21
C LEU A 357 7.30 -13.57 -4.68
N GLU A 358 7.74 -12.57 -5.43
CA GLU A 358 7.46 -12.39 -6.86
C GLU A 358 7.92 -13.61 -7.69
N LYS A 359 9.08 -14.18 -7.34
CA LYS A 359 9.59 -15.41 -7.97
C LYS A 359 8.80 -16.67 -7.60
N LEU A 360 8.12 -16.69 -6.45
CA LEU A 360 7.30 -17.81 -5.98
C LEU A 360 5.88 -17.73 -6.55
N ASP A 361 5.25 -16.57 -6.47
CA ASP A 361 3.91 -16.27 -6.97
C ASP A 361 3.75 -14.77 -7.26
N ASP A 362 3.89 -14.40 -8.54
CA ASP A 362 3.74 -13.03 -9.04
C ASP A 362 2.35 -12.43 -8.74
N LYS A 363 1.29 -13.26 -8.80
CA LYS A 363 -0.08 -12.79 -8.60
C LYS A 363 -0.29 -12.35 -7.15
N GLN A 364 0.18 -13.12 -6.18
CA GLN A 364 0.09 -12.71 -4.78
C GLN A 364 1.08 -11.58 -4.43
N ALA A 365 2.27 -11.56 -5.04
CA ALA A 365 3.21 -10.45 -4.86
C ALA A 365 2.61 -9.11 -5.29
N SER A 366 1.87 -9.06 -6.41
CA SER A 366 1.26 -7.82 -6.92
C SER A 366 0.37 -7.08 -5.91
N ALA A 367 -0.25 -7.81 -4.96
CA ALA A 367 -1.07 -7.21 -3.91
C ALA A 367 -0.26 -6.33 -2.93
N TYR A 368 1.04 -6.58 -2.80
CA TYR A 368 1.94 -5.84 -1.91
C TYR A 368 2.75 -4.76 -2.62
N HIS A 369 2.66 -4.66 -3.96
CA HIS A 369 3.45 -3.72 -4.74
C HIS A 369 3.16 -2.27 -4.33
N GLN A 370 1.88 -1.87 -4.29
CA GLN A 370 1.50 -0.52 -3.87
C GLN A 370 1.92 -0.22 -2.43
N LEU A 371 1.74 -1.19 -1.52
CA LEU A 371 2.10 -1.04 -0.11
C LEU A 371 3.61 -0.79 0.05
N LEU A 372 4.45 -1.52 -0.69
CA LEU A 372 5.90 -1.31 -0.69
C LEU A 372 6.31 -0.01 -1.34
N THR A 373 5.63 0.41 -2.41
CA THR A 373 5.86 1.73 -3.02
C THR A 373 5.52 2.85 -2.04
N ASP A 374 4.40 2.75 -1.33
CA ASP A 374 4.00 3.73 -0.30
C ASP A 374 4.98 3.73 0.87
N LEU A 375 5.42 2.55 1.33
CA LEU A 375 6.43 2.41 2.37
C LEU A 375 7.77 3.02 1.91
N TYR A 376 8.18 2.73 0.68
CA TYR A 376 9.38 3.30 0.08
C TYR A 376 9.31 4.82 0.07
N ASN A 377 8.20 5.40 -0.38
CA ASN A 377 7.99 6.84 -0.42
C ASN A 377 8.03 7.45 0.98
N LYS A 378 7.40 6.81 1.98
CA LYS A 378 7.44 7.29 3.38
C LYS A 378 8.85 7.26 3.96
N VAL A 379 9.57 6.15 3.82
CA VAL A 379 10.92 5.98 4.36
C VAL A 379 11.90 6.95 3.72
N ASN A 380 11.83 7.11 2.40
CA ASN A 380 12.70 8.00 1.63
C ASN A 380 12.23 9.46 1.60
N ARG A 381 11.13 9.78 2.28
CA ARG A 381 10.49 11.10 2.28
C ARG A 381 10.31 11.62 0.85
N VAL A 382 9.72 10.79 -0.02
CA VAL A 382 9.45 11.13 -1.41
C VAL A 382 8.11 11.84 -1.49
N SER A 383 8.12 13.01 -2.12
CA SER A 383 6.96 13.77 -2.54
C SER A 383 6.91 13.76 -4.07
N THR A 384 5.72 13.69 -4.65
CA THR A 384 5.54 13.65 -6.10
C THR A 384 4.83 14.91 -6.57
N VAL A 385 5.34 15.52 -7.63
CA VAL A 385 4.73 16.69 -8.28
C VAL A 385 4.37 16.32 -9.72
N ASP A 386 3.11 15.96 -9.94
CA ASP A 386 2.63 15.49 -11.25
C ASP A 386 2.40 16.62 -12.25
N SER A 387 2.07 17.82 -11.80
CA SER A 387 1.68 18.92 -12.69
C SER A 387 2.19 20.26 -12.16
N PRO A 388 3.48 20.57 -12.36
CA PRO A 388 4.03 21.87 -12.01
C PRO A 388 3.42 22.97 -12.89
N GLU A 389 3.37 24.20 -12.36
CA GLU A 389 2.88 25.36 -13.10
C GLU A 389 3.89 25.76 -14.18
N ILE A 390 3.44 26.00 -15.41
CA ILE A 390 4.30 26.57 -16.45
C ILE A 390 4.39 28.07 -16.19
N PHE A 391 5.54 28.53 -15.69
CA PHE A 391 5.78 29.95 -15.41
C PHE A 391 6.17 30.71 -16.67
N LEU A 392 7.06 30.13 -17.49
CA LEU A 392 7.45 30.67 -18.80
C LEU A 392 7.58 29.56 -19.83
N ALA A 393 7.29 29.88 -21.09
CA ALA A 393 7.57 29.03 -22.23
C ALA A 393 8.48 29.79 -23.20
N PHE A 394 9.41 29.07 -23.83
CA PHE A 394 10.44 29.62 -24.68
C PHE A 394 10.32 29.08 -26.11
N ASP A 395 10.61 29.93 -27.09
CA ASP A 395 10.72 29.52 -28.49
C ASP A 395 12.04 28.81 -28.80
N GLN A 396 13.09 29.11 -28.02
CA GLN A 396 14.38 28.43 -28.03
C GLN A 396 14.60 27.79 -26.67
N ASN A 397 15.27 26.64 -26.61
CA ASN A 397 15.44 25.89 -25.38
C ASN A 397 16.68 26.40 -24.63
N PRO A 398 16.59 27.25 -23.59
CA PRO A 398 17.72 27.48 -22.71
C PRO A 398 18.03 26.21 -21.92
N ASP A 399 19.28 26.08 -21.48
CA ASP A 399 19.76 24.95 -20.65
C ASP A 399 20.47 25.41 -19.38
N ILE A 400 20.66 26.73 -19.22
CA ILE A 400 21.21 27.36 -18.02
C ILE A 400 20.39 28.62 -17.73
N PHE A 401 20.12 28.89 -16.46
CA PHE A 401 19.51 30.16 -16.05
C PHE A 401 20.01 30.64 -14.68
N ALA A 402 19.82 31.92 -14.41
CA ALA A 402 20.11 32.52 -13.13
C ALA A 402 19.05 33.56 -12.76
N ARG A 403 18.83 33.75 -11.45
CA ARG A 403 18.01 34.85 -10.95
C ARG A 403 18.74 36.17 -11.19
N ALA A 404 18.06 37.14 -11.83
CA ALA A 404 18.58 38.46 -12.11
C ALA A 404 17.60 39.53 -11.58
N GLY A 405 17.89 40.07 -10.40
CA GLY A 405 16.98 40.99 -9.70
C GLY A 405 15.60 40.37 -9.46
N SER A 406 14.55 41.04 -9.94
CA SER A 406 13.16 40.57 -9.83
C SER A 406 12.77 39.49 -10.84
N GLY A 407 13.63 39.17 -11.80
CA GLY A 407 13.33 38.19 -12.84
C GLY A 407 14.49 37.22 -13.09
N PHE A 408 14.68 36.81 -14.33
CA PHE A 408 15.61 35.74 -14.70
C PHE A 408 16.39 36.08 -15.96
N ILE A 409 17.58 35.51 -16.07
CA ILE A 409 18.35 35.47 -17.30
C ILE A 409 18.60 34.02 -17.67
N PHE A 410 18.46 33.71 -18.96
CA PHE A 410 18.62 32.38 -19.51
C PHE A 410 19.68 32.40 -20.61
N ALA A 411 20.38 31.30 -20.76
CA ALA A 411 21.30 31.08 -21.87
C ALA A 411 21.07 29.68 -22.46
N ASN A 412 21.30 29.56 -23.76
CA ASN A 412 21.54 28.27 -24.39
C ASN A 412 23.05 28.11 -24.58
N SER A 413 23.62 27.05 -24.01
CA SER A 413 25.06 26.82 -24.01
C SER A 413 25.66 26.73 -25.42
N SER A 414 24.93 26.11 -26.35
CA SER A 414 25.39 25.82 -27.72
C SER A 414 25.13 26.94 -28.72
N THR A 415 23.97 27.60 -28.65
CA THR A 415 23.60 28.68 -29.58
C THR A 415 24.05 30.04 -29.08
N GLN A 416 24.41 30.14 -27.80
CA GLN A 416 24.83 31.37 -27.12
C GLN A 416 23.78 32.49 -27.17
N THR A 417 22.52 32.12 -27.40
CA THR A 417 21.37 33.01 -27.27
C THR A 417 21.18 33.33 -25.80
N VAL A 418 20.94 34.60 -25.47
CA VAL A 418 20.60 35.05 -24.11
C VAL A 418 19.16 35.53 -24.12
N LEU A 419 18.38 35.12 -23.12
CA LEU A 419 17.01 35.61 -22.90
C LEU A 419 16.96 36.29 -21.54
N THR A 420 16.23 37.39 -21.43
CA THR A 420 16.02 38.11 -20.18
C THR A 420 14.54 38.21 -19.87
N TYR A 421 14.20 38.05 -18.61
CA TYR A 421 12.83 38.18 -18.12
C TYR A 421 12.82 39.10 -16.89
N SER A 422 11.95 40.11 -16.89
CA SER A 422 11.70 40.98 -15.73
C SER A 422 10.20 41.18 -15.50
N GLU A 423 9.51 41.62 -16.54
CA GLU A 423 8.04 41.63 -16.65
C GLU A 423 7.59 40.90 -17.92
N ASN A 424 8.33 41.09 -19.01
CA ASN A 424 8.16 40.39 -20.28
C ASN A 424 9.41 39.56 -20.60
N LEU A 425 9.23 38.54 -21.44
CA LEU A 425 10.34 37.75 -21.95
C LEU A 425 10.92 38.44 -23.18
N ASP A 426 12.16 38.93 -23.06
CA ASP A 426 12.91 39.57 -24.13
C ASP A 426 14.03 38.64 -24.61
N SER A 427 14.21 38.56 -25.93
CA SER A 427 15.27 37.76 -26.55
C SER A 427 16.40 38.66 -27.02
N LEU A 428 17.62 38.42 -26.50
CA LEU A 428 18.82 39.15 -26.85
C LEU A 428 19.69 38.30 -27.79
N PHE A 429 19.71 38.71 -29.06
CA PHE A 429 20.62 38.12 -30.05
C PHE A 429 22.00 38.77 -29.93
N MET A 430 22.96 38.01 -29.40
CA MET A 430 24.32 38.49 -29.21
C MET A 430 25.00 38.69 -30.57
N LEU A 431 25.51 39.89 -30.82
CA LEU A 431 26.17 40.32 -32.05
C LEU A 431 27.58 39.72 -32.21
N ASN A 432 28.20 39.31 -31.10
CA ASN A 432 29.40 38.49 -31.09
C ASN A 432 29.12 37.16 -30.37
N THR A 433 29.81 36.11 -30.80
CA THR A 433 29.73 34.77 -30.22
C THR A 433 31.00 34.49 -29.41
N THR A 434 30.86 33.76 -28.32
CA THR A 434 31.99 33.09 -27.69
C THR A 434 32.48 31.95 -28.61
N SER A 435 33.75 31.58 -28.54
CA SER A 435 34.33 30.51 -29.39
C SER A 435 33.83 29.11 -29.01
N THR A 436 33.24 28.96 -27.82
CA THR A 436 32.82 27.68 -27.25
C THR A 436 31.55 27.83 -26.43
N ASP A 437 31.03 26.70 -25.95
CA ASP A 437 29.80 26.62 -25.18
C ASP A 437 29.86 27.40 -23.85
N ILE A 438 28.72 27.93 -23.43
CA ILE A 438 28.57 28.57 -22.10
C ILE A 438 28.52 27.49 -21.02
N LYS A 439 29.36 27.60 -20.00
CA LYS A 439 29.51 26.60 -18.91
C LYS A 439 29.02 27.09 -17.54
N GLY A 440 28.52 28.32 -17.47
CA GLY A 440 28.07 28.94 -16.24
C GLY A 440 27.56 30.36 -16.48
N LEU A 441 26.56 30.75 -15.71
CA LEU A 441 25.86 32.02 -15.79
C LEU A 441 25.55 32.46 -14.36
N ALA A 442 25.83 33.72 -14.02
CA ALA A 442 25.25 34.32 -12.82
C ALA A 442 25.05 35.82 -12.96
N HIS A 443 24.12 36.30 -12.16
CA HIS A 443 23.90 37.71 -11.94
C HIS A 443 24.70 38.16 -10.70
N VAL A 444 25.50 39.22 -10.88
CA VAL A 444 26.21 39.88 -9.78
C VAL A 444 25.50 41.19 -9.48
N GLU A 445 25.03 41.33 -8.25
CA GLU A 445 24.23 42.48 -7.82
C GLU A 445 24.96 43.80 -8.13
N ASN A 446 24.26 44.75 -8.75
CA ASN A 446 24.78 46.06 -9.19
C ASN A 446 25.85 46.04 -10.30
N LEU A 447 26.35 44.89 -10.74
CA LEU A 447 27.37 44.76 -11.78
C LEU A 447 26.85 44.12 -13.07
N GLY A 448 25.76 43.36 -12.99
CA GLY A 448 25.06 42.78 -14.14
C GLY A 448 25.34 41.30 -14.32
N ASN A 449 25.19 40.83 -15.56
CA ASN A 449 25.17 39.41 -15.89
C ASN A 449 26.53 38.95 -16.44
N TYR A 450 27.02 37.82 -15.93
CA TYR A 450 28.32 37.25 -16.31
C TYR A 450 28.16 35.80 -16.76
N VAL A 451 28.95 35.42 -17.77
CA VAL A 451 29.01 34.05 -18.28
C VAL A 451 30.45 33.59 -18.39
N ILE A 452 30.66 32.28 -18.23
CA ILE A 452 31.94 31.65 -18.57
C ILE A 452 31.78 30.79 -19.83
N SER A 453 32.78 30.87 -20.68
CA SER A 453 32.91 30.06 -21.89
C SER A 453 34.34 29.55 -21.96
N GLU A 454 34.50 28.22 -21.94
CA GLU A 454 35.78 27.49 -21.83
C GLU A 454 36.70 27.97 -20.70
N ASN A 455 37.53 28.97 -20.98
CA ASN A 455 38.56 29.49 -20.09
C ASN A 455 38.44 31.02 -19.86
N GLN A 456 37.37 31.63 -20.35
CA GLN A 456 37.16 33.08 -20.32
C GLN A 456 35.87 33.44 -19.59
N LEU A 457 35.92 34.56 -18.87
CA LEU A 457 34.80 35.21 -18.22
C LEU A 457 34.39 36.42 -19.04
N TYR A 458 33.11 36.51 -19.36
CA TYR A 458 32.50 37.59 -20.11
C TYR A 458 31.40 38.28 -19.29
N ARG A 459 31.21 39.57 -19.52
CA ARG A 459 30.03 40.32 -19.07
C ARG A 459 29.06 40.45 -20.25
N ILE A 460 27.78 40.20 -20.02
CA ILE A 460 26.74 40.43 -21.00
C ILE A 460 26.43 41.93 -21.03
N ASN A 461 26.66 42.56 -22.18
CA ASN A 461 26.30 43.96 -22.42
C ASN A 461 24.98 44.01 -23.16
N GLU A 462 23.89 44.16 -22.41
CA GLU A 462 22.52 44.19 -22.95
C GLU A 462 22.23 45.40 -23.84
N SER A 463 22.97 46.52 -23.68
CA SER A 463 22.79 47.70 -24.52
C SER A 463 23.41 47.54 -25.90
N LEU A 464 24.51 46.80 -25.98
CA LEU A 464 25.24 46.54 -27.22
C LEU A 464 24.97 45.14 -27.79
N ASN A 465 24.17 44.33 -27.10
CA ASN A 465 23.95 42.92 -27.39
C ASN A 465 25.26 42.17 -27.65
N GLN A 466 26.25 42.27 -26.76
CA GLN A 466 27.56 41.63 -26.97
C GLN A 466 28.17 41.11 -25.66
N PHE A 467 29.04 40.11 -25.77
CA PHE A 467 29.88 39.63 -24.68
C PHE A 467 31.15 40.49 -24.60
N ASP A 468 31.32 41.21 -23.49
CA ASP A 468 32.52 41.97 -23.17
C ASP A 468 33.49 41.05 -22.39
N LEU A 469 34.71 40.80 -22.90
CA LEU A 469 35.70 39.97 -22.20
C LEU A 469 36.15 40.67 -20.91
N VAL A 470 36.01 39.97 -19.78
CA VAL A 470 36.36 40.47 -18.44
C VAL A 470 37.69 39.90 -17.97
N ARG A 471 37.90 38.58 -18.16
CA ARG A 471 39.11 37.89 -17.73
C ARG A 471 39.35 36.62 -18.54
N ASP A 472 40.61 36.36 -18.86
CA ASP A 472 41.09 35.13 -19.47
C ASP A 472 41.87 34.30 -18.43
N PHE A 473 41.52 33.02 -18.30
CA PHE A 473 42.17 32.02 -17.45
C PHE A 473 42.92 31.04 -18.36
N ALA A 474 44.04 31.46 -18.93
CA ALA A 474 44.81 30.67 -19.88
C ALA A 474 45.12 29.24 -19.36
N GLY A 475 44.72 28.21 -20.12
CA GLY A 475 44.93 26.80 -19.79
C GLY A 475 43.93 26.18 -18.80
N SER A 476 43.00 26.96 -18.27
CA SER A 476 41.93 26.49 -17.39
C SER A 476 40.78 25.82 -18.16
N ASN A 477 40.06 24.93 -17.50
CA ASN A 477 38.77 24.42 -17.95
C ASN A 477 37.73 24.75 -16.88
N LEU A 478 37.05 25.88 -17.09
CA LEU A 478 36.18 26.45 -16.09
C LEU A 478 34.82 25.75 -16.09
N LEU A 479 34.24 25.63 -14.90
CA LEU A 479 32.93 25.05 -14.66
C LEU A 479 32.19 25.85 -13.58
N GLY A 480 30.91 26.12 -13.84
CA GLY A 480 30.00 26.76 -12.92
C GLY A 480 30.30 28.23 -12.67
N LEU A 481 29.36 28.94 -12.06
CA LEU A 481 29.54 30.32 -11.64
C LEU A 481 28.67 30.58 -10.42
N ALA A 482 29.17 30.25 -9.24
CA ALA A 482 28.40 30.36 -8.01
C ALA A 482 28.57 31.74 -7.39
N PHE A 483 27.48 32.50 -7.34
CA PHE A 483 27.46 33.85 -6.77
C PHE A 483 27.15 33.83 -5.27
N LEU A 484 27.94 34.58 -4.51
CA LEU A 484 27.74 34.88 -3.10
C LEU A 484 27.67 36.41 -2.92
N PRO A 485 26.52 36.96 -2.50
CA PRO A 485 26.39 38.39 -2.22
C PRO A 485 27.43 38.91 -1.21
N PRO A 486 27.92 40.15 -1.35
CA PRO A 486 27.51 41.12 -2.37
C PRO A 486 28.22 40.96 -3.72
N ASN A 487 29.52 40.62 -3.77
CA ASN A 487 30.33 40.66 -5.01
C ASN A 487 31.37 39.52 -5.10
N ARG A 488 31.06 38.32 -4.59
CA ARG A 488 31.97 37.17 -4.67
C ARG A 488 31.41 36.14 -5.63
N VAL A 489 32.23 35.70 -6.56
CA VAL A 489 31.89 34.59 -7.45
C VAL A 489 32.93 33.50 -7.30
N TYR A 490 32.50 32.26 -7.32
CA TYR A 490 33.36 31.09 -7.28
C TYR A 490 33.22 30.32 -8.59
N VAL A 491 34.37 29.92 -9.14
CA VAL A 491 34.44 29.12 -10.36
C VAL A 491 35.43 27.98 -10.15
N ILE A 492 35.07 26.78 -10.61
CA ILE A 492 35.95 25.62 -10.56
C ILE A 492 36.81 25.59 -11.81
N ASP A 493 38.11 25.33 -11.66
CA ASP A 493 38.99 24.93 -12.75
C ASP A 493 39.33 23.44 -12.63
N LYS A 494 38.74 22.65 -13.53
CA LYS A 494 38.89 21.19 -13.56
C LYS A 494 40.27 20.74 -14.01
N ASN A 495 40.99 21.57 -14.78
CA ASN A 495 42.32 21.22 -15.28
C ASN A 495 43.38 21.40 -14.20
N THR A 496 43.28 22.48 -13.42
CA THR A 496 44.26 22.81 -12.37
C THR A 496 43.86 22.31 -10.98
N ASN A 497 42.67 21.71 -10.83
CA ASN A 497 42.11 21.26 -9.56
C ASN A 497 42.08 22.40 -8.51
N GLN A 498 41.65 23.57 -8.95
CA GLN A 498 41.55 24.76 -8.11
C GLN A 498 40.15 25.35 -8.17
N ILE A 499 39.75 26.05 -7.11
CA ILE A 499 38.57 26.90 -7.09
C ILE A 499 39.08 28.34 -7.05
N PHE A 500 38.66 29.17 -8.00
CA PHE A 500 39.00 30.58 -7.99
C PHE A 500 37.87 31.39 -7.35
N ARG A 501 38.23 32.19 -6.35
CA ARG A 501 37.37 33.26 -5.83
C ARG A 501 37.62 34.52 -6.66
N LEU A 502 36.57 35.00 -7.30
CA LEU A 502 36.57 36.21 -8.09
C LEU A 502 36.02 37.38 -7.27
N ALA A 503 36.75 38.49 -7.28
CA ALA A 503 36.33 39.75 -6.67
C ALA A 503 36.25 40.82 -7.76
N PHE A 504 35.09 41.47 -7.84
CA PHE A 504 34.81 42.47 -8.87
C PHE A 504 35.07 43.89 -8.37
N ASP A 505 35.62 44.74 -9.24
CA ASP A 505 35.70 46.18 -9.02
C ASP A 505 34.40 46.89 -9.43
N ALA A 506 34.32 48.21 -9.19
CA ALA A 506 33.15 49.02 -9.53
C ALA A 506 32.89 49.13 -11.05
N GLY A 507 33.88 48.83 -11.89
CA GLY A 507 33.74 48.78 -13.35
C GLY A 507 33.28 47.41 -13.87
N GLY A 508 33.14 46.43 -12.99
CA GLY A 508 32.77 45.06 -13.34
C GLY A 508 33.93 44.19 -13.80
N ASN A 509 35.19 44.61 -13.62
CA ASN A 509 36.34 43.76 -13.90
C ASN A 509 36.58 42.79 -12.74
N ALA A 510 36.91 41.54 -13.06
CA ALA A 510 37.20 40.52 -12.06
C ALA A 510 38.71 40.44 -11.76
N SER A 511 39.06 40.31 -10.49
CA SER A 511 40.34 39.76 -10.02
C SER A 511 40.14 38.34 -9.52
N SER A 512 41.09 37.43 -9.73
CA SER A 512 41.00 36.03 -9.29
C SER A 512 42.02 35.69 -8.21
N GLN A 513 41.61 34.90 -7.22
CA GLN A 513 42.47 34.38 -6.16
C GLN A 513 42.18 32.88 -5.95
N PRO A 514 43.21 32.03 -5.77
CA PRO A 514 43.01 30.65 -5.36
C PRO A 514 42.25 30.58 -4.03
N PHE A 515 41.27 29.68 -3.95
CA PHE A 515 40.50 29.43 -2.72
C PHE A 515 41.04 28.21 -1.96
N LEU A 516 41.36 27.11 -2.66
CA LEU A 516 41.89 25.91 -2.01
C LEU A 516 43.32 26.15 -1.52
N THR A 517 43.57 25.72 -0.29
CA THR A 517 44.88 25.78 0.37
C THR A 517 45.53 24.40 0.43
N THR A 518 44.72 23.34 0.40
CA THR A 518 45.13 21.94 0.30
C THR A 518 44.71 21.39 -1.06
N ALA A 519 45.52 20.48 -1.63
CA ALA A 519 45.17 19.81 -2.87
C ALA A 519 43.88 18.97 -2.71
N ALA A 520 43.01 19.03 -3.71
CA ALA A 520 41.80 18.21 -3.85
C ALA A 520 41.63 17.81 -5.32
N ASP A 521 40.92 16.73 -5.61
CA ASP A 521 40.61 16.34 -6.98
C ASP A 521 39.24 16.88 -7.40
N LEU A 522 39.22 17.78 -8.39
CA LEU A 522 38.01 18.43 -8.93
C LEU A 522 37.73 18.01 -10.37
N SER A 523 38.51 17.09 -10.93
CA SER A 523 38.39 16.67 -12.33
C SER A 523 37.00 16.11 -12.68
N GLY A 524 36.34 15.48 -11.70
CA GLY A 524 34.97 14.95 -11.82
C GLY A 524 33.85 15.91 -11.42
N ALA A 525 34.13 17.17 -11.08
CA ALA A 525 33.11 18.11 -10.64
C ALA A 525 32.08 18.37 -11.76
N VAL A 526 30.81 18.53 -11.36
CA VAL A 526 29.68 18.83 -12.26
C VAL A 526 29.05 20.18 -11.97
N ASP A 527 29.07 20.63 -10.72
CA ASP A 527 28.55 21.95 -10.34
C ASP A 527 29.14 22.43 -9.00
N VAL A 528 28.91 23.70 -8.68
CA VAL A 528 29.39 24.35 -7.47
C VAL A 528 28.32 25.23 -6.85
N GLY A 529 28.17 25.13 -5.53
CA GLY A 529 27.27 25.97 -4.75
C GLY A 529 28.02 26.59 -3.57
N VAL A 530 27.58 27.77 -3.15
CA VAL A 530 28.31 28.53 -2.12
C VAL A 530 27.37 29.19 -1.11
N ASP A 531 27.80 29.21 0.14
CA ASP A 531 27.30 30.09 1.18
C ASP A 531 28.50 30.72 1.93
N ASN A 532 28.71 30.40 3.20
CA ASN A 532 29.96 30.66 3.89
C ASN A 532 31.05 29.63 3.53
N ASP A 533 30.65 28.42 3.16
CA ASP A 533 31.48 27.32 2.71
C ASP A 533 31.26 27.09 1.20
N VAL A 534 32.19 26.37 0.56
CA VAL A 534 32.08 26.00 -0.86
C VAL A 534 31.74 24.53 -0.96
N TYR A 535 30.69 24.22 -1.69
CA TYR A 535 30.19 22.88 -1.94
C TYR A 535 30.46 22.50 -3.39
N VAL A 536 31.17 21.41 -3.62
CA VAL A 536 31.49 20.90 -4.95
C VAL A 536 30.71 19.62 -5.18
N LEU A 537 29.80 19.66 -6.16
CA LEU A 537 28.99 18.53 -6.55
C LEU A 537 29.75 17.63 -7.53
N PHE A 538 29.70 16.33 -7.27
CA PHE A 538 30.09 15.25 -8.16
C PHE A 538 28.84 14.42 -8.51
N PRO A 539 28.88 13.57 -9.55
CA PRO A 539 27.73 12.74 -9.92
C PRO A 539 27.19 11.86 -8.80
N ASP A 540 28.05 11.42 -7.88
CA ASP A 540 27.79 10.42 -6.83
C ASP A 540 27.96 10.94 -5.39
N ARG A 541 28.58 12.12 -5.21
CA ARG A 541 28.90 12.65 -3.88
C ARG A 541 28.93 14.18 -3.83
N LEU A 542 29.05 14.71 -2.61
CA LEU A 542 29.22 16.13 -2.34
C LEU A 542 30.44 16.36 -1.45
N SER A 543 31.38 17.20 -1.89
CA SER A 543 32.51 17.64 -1.05
C SER A 543 32.27 19.04 -0.51
N LYS A 544 32.64 19.27 0.76
CA LYS A 544 32.51 20.56 1.44
C LYS A 544 33.89 21.13 1.76
N PHE A 545 34.11 22.39 1.43
CA PHE A 545 35.36 23.11 1.69
C PHE A 545 35.09 24.35 2.54
N SER A 546 35.69 24.40 3.72
CA SER A 546 35.65 25.57 4.58
C SER A 546 36.99 26.27 4.56
N ARG A 547 37.00 27.57 4.23
CA ARG A 547 38.22 28.39 4.15
C ARG A 547 39.35 27.75 3.31
N GLY A 548 38.97 27.02 2.25
CA GLY A 548 39.93 26.37 1.35
C GLY A 548 40.47 25.02 1.82
N ILE A 549 39.90 24.41 2.86
CA ILE A 549 40.28 23.10 3.39
C ILE A 549 39.07 22.18 3.32
N GLU A 550 39.24 20.98 2.78
CA GLU A 550 38.18 19.96 2.73
C GLU A 550 37.76 19.55 4.15
N GLN A 551 36.46 19.47 4.38
CA GLN A 551 35.87 19.06 5.66
C GLN A 551 35.20 17.69 5.50
N THR A 552 35.22 16.89 6.55
CA THR A 552 34.40 15.68 6.60
C THR A 552 32.92 16.07 6.58
N PHE A 553 32.25 15.69 5.51
CA PHE A 553 30.84 15.96 5.29
C PHE A 553 30.22 14.77 4.57
N GLU A 554 29.36 14.02 5.27
CA GLU A 554 28.75 12.81 4.74
C GLU A 554 27.25 13.04 4.56
N LEU A 555 26.73 12.64 3.39
CA LEU A 555 25.30 12.65 3.11
C LEU A 555 24.67 11.38 3.69
N ALA A 556 23.42 11.49 4.12
CA ALA A 556 22.62 10.35 4.55
C ALA A 556 22.52 9.29 3.44
N VAL A 557 22.57 8.03 3.85
CA VAL A 557 22.42 6.90 2.93
C VAL A 557 21.03 6.95 2.31
N LEU A 558 20.99 6.92 0.98
CA LEU A 558 19.74 6.80 0.22
C LEU A 558 19.53 5.35 -0.18
N THR A 559 18.27 4.88 -0.17
CA THR A 559 17.95 3.53 -0.70
C THR A 559 18.26 3.41 -2.18
N ASP A 560 18.02 4.49 -2.93
CA ASP A 560 18.47 4.65 -4.31
C ASP A 560 19.55 5.73 -4.37
N PRO A 561 20.84 5.36 -4.42
CA PRO A 561 21.97 6.28 -4.29
C PRO A 561 22.01 7.28 -5.45
N MET A 562 22.66 8.42 -5.22
CA MET A 562 22.92 9.40 -6.26
C MET A 562 23.96 8.84 -7.24
N THR A 563 23.70 8.92 -8.54
CA THR A 563 24.63 8.43 -9.56
C THR A 563 24.92 9.42 -10.68
N GLN A 564 23.97 10.33 -10.96
CA GLN A 564 24.09 11.32 -12.04
C GLN A 564 23.52 12.68 -11.64
N ALA A 565 23.92 13.18 -10.47
CA ALA A 565 23.60 14.56 -10.11
C ALA A 565 24.24 15.55 -11.08
N SER A 566 23.52 16.64 -11.38
CA SER A 566 23.93 17.62 -12.39
C SER A 566 23.99 19.05 -11.88
N ARG A 567 23.16 19.41 -10.89
CA ARG A 567 23.06 20.77 -10.36
C ARG A 567 22.93 20.80 -8.86
N ILE A 568 23.49 21.85 -8.26
CA ILE A 568 23.38 22.11 -6.83
C ILE A 568 22.94 23.55 -6.57
N PHE A 569 22.05 23.71 -5.58
CA PHE A 569 21.70 25.01 -5.04
C PHE A 569 21.87 24.99 -3.52
N ILE A 570 22.48 26.05 -2.99
CA ILE A 570 22.82 26.17 -1.58
C ILE A 570 22.01 27.33 -0.99
N GLY A 571 20.95 26.99 -0.27
CA GLY A 571 20.12 27.92 0.52
C GLY A 571 20.30 27.66 2.02
N THR A 572 19.23 27.74 2.79
CA THR A 572 19.15 27.18 4.15
C THR A 572 19.35 25.67 4.14
N GLU A 573 18.88 25.01 3.10
CA GLU A 573 19.09 23.60 2.80
C GLU A 573 20.01 23.42 1.57
N ILE A 574 20.37 22.17 1.29
CA ILE A 574 21.18 21.78 0.14
C ILE A 574 20.26 21.05 -0.83
N TYR A 575 20.10 21.61 -2.01
CA TYR A 575 19.22 21.08 -3.05
C TYR A 575 20.10 20.51 -4.16
N ILE A 576 19.86 19.28 -4.56
CA ILE A 576 20.63 18.57 -5.59
C ILE A 576 19.68 18.01 -6.64
N LEU A 577 19.87 18.39 -7.90
CA LEU A 577 19.08 17.89 -9.02
C LEU A 577 19.75 16.65 -9.63
N GLU A 578 18.95 15.61 -9.85
CA GLU A 578 19.35 14.40 -10.56
C GLU A 578 18.38 14.14 -11.72
N PRO A 579 18.66 14.70 -12.91
CA PRO A 579 17.77 14.62 -14.08
C PRO A 579 17.49 13.19 -14.54
N ALA A 580 18.50 12.30 -14.49
CA ALA A 580 18.38 10.92 -14.92
C ALA A 580 17.31 10.12 -14.13
N LYS A 581 17.01 10.58 -12.90
CA LYS A 581 15.98 10.01 -12.02
C LYS A 581 14.79 10.96 -11.83
N GLN A 582 14.77 12.07 -12.58
CA GLN A 582 13.73 13.11 -12.53
C GLN A 582 13.41 13.54 -11.10
N ARG A 583 14.44 13.72 -10.26
CA ARG A 583 14.24 14.05 -8.85
C ARG A 583 15.12 15.19 -8.37
N LEU A 584 14.61 15.90 -7.37
CA LEU A 584 15.34 16.84 -6.55
C LEU A 584 15.53 16.24 -5.15
N ILE A 585 16.75 16.20 -4.66
CA ILE A 585 17.10 15.69 -3.33
C ILE A 585 17.43 16.87 -2.44
N ILE A 586 16.84 16.91 -1.25
CA ILE A 586 16.98 18.01 -0.29
C ILE A 586 17.63 17.47 0.97
N PHE A 587 18.79 18.01 1.32
CA PHE A 587 19.53 17.69 2.54
C PHE A 587 19.64 18.92 3.44
N ASN A 588 19.70 18.70 4.75
CA ASN A 588 20.06 19.76 5.67
C ASN A 588 21.59 19.99 5.67
N LYS A 589 22.04 21.05 6.35
CA LYS A 589 23.47 21.39 6.45
C LYS A 589 24.31 20.40 7.29
N GLN A 590 23.67 19.41 7.91
CA GLN A 590 24.31 18.28 8.60
C GLN A 590 24.40 17.03 7.71
N GLY A 591 23.90 17.08 6.47
CA GLY A 591 23.90 15.97 5.53
C GLY A 591 22.72 15.01 5.69
N GLN A 592 21.75 15.28 6.57
CA GLN A 592 20.57 14.43 6.74
C GLN A 592 19.52 14.71 5.65
N LEU A 593 18.84 13.65 5.21
CA LEU A 593 17.78 13.76 4.21
C LEU A 593 16.55 14.49 4.77
N VAL A 594 16.14 15.57 4.10
CA VAL A 594 14.94 16.33 4.43
C VAL A 594 13.76 15.83 3.60
N ASN A 595 13.90 15.81 2.27
CA ASN A 595 12.84 15.45 1.33
C ASN A 595 13.46 15.03 -0.02
N GLN A 596 12.71 14.26 -0.81
CA GLN A 596 12.98 14.00 -2.23
C GLN A 596 11.73 14.38 -3.01
N ILE A 597 11.88 15.21 -4.05
CA ILE A 597 10.76 15.59 -4.91
C ILE A 597 10.94 14.88 -6.25
N TYR A 598 9.97 14.07 -6.65
CA TYR A 598 9.94 13.34 -7.91
C TYR A 598 9.03 14.02 -8.93
N PHE A 599 9.49 14.12 -10.17
CA PHE A 599 8.84 14.83 -11.29
C PHE A 599 8.51 13.85 -12.44
N PRO A 600 7.45 13.03 -12.30
CA PRO A 600 7.14 11.95 -13.25
C PRO A 600 6.88 12.43 -14.69
N ASN A 601 6.37 13.66 -14.84
CA ASN A 601 6.01 14.24 -16.13
C ASN A 601 7.06 15.21 -16.68
N SER A 602 8.26 15.26 -16.07
CA SER A 602 9.37 16.05 -16.61
C SER A 602 9.99 15.37 -17.82
N SER A 603 10.55 16.13 -18.75
CA SER A 603 11.13 15.57 -19.98
C SER A 603 12.65 15.60 -19.98
N ASP A 604 13.26 16.78 -19.78
CA ASP A 604 14.70 16.99 -19.75
C ASP A 604 15.05 18.14 -18.78
N LEU A 605 15.27 17.78 -17.51
CA LEU A 605 15.61 18.73 -16.46
C LEU A 605 17.07 19.16 -16.61
N THR A 606 17.30 20.44 -16.89
CA THR A 606 18.64 20.97 -17.18
C THR A 606 19.20 21.83 -16.06
N ASP A 607 18.35 22.59 -15.38
CA ASP A 607 18.78 23.55 -14.36
C ASP A 607 17.70 23.83 -13.31
N MET A 608 18.07 24.44 -12.18
CA MET A 608 17.15 24.78 -11.10
C MET A 608 17.52 26.06 -10.34
N TYR A 609 16.51 26.67 -9.73
CA TYR A 609 16.69 27.76 -8.78
C TYR A 609 15.66 27.68 -7.65
N ILE A 610 16.08 27.95 -6.42
CA ILE A 610 15.20 27.96 -5.25
C ILE A 610 15.10 29.38 -4.71
N ASP A 611 13.86 29.87 -4.59
CA ASP A 611 13.53 31.04 -3.80
C ASP A 611 12.89 30.60 -2.48
N GLU A 612 13.69 30.50 -1.42
CA GLU A 612 13.20 30.09 -0.10
C GLU A 612 12.31 31.16 0.55
N THR A 613 12.41 32.42 0.13
CA THR A 613 11.60 33.53 0.66
C THR A 613 10.18 33.45 0.09
N GLU A 614 10.08 33.20 -1.21
CA GLU A 614 8.81 32.98 -1.92
C GLU A 614 8.32 31.53 -1.87
N ARG A 615 9.09 30.63 -1.23
CA ARG A 615 8.87 29.17 -1.20
C ARG A 615 8.56 28.59 -2.58
N SER A 616 9.38 28.98 -3.54
CA SER A 616 9.19 28.64 -4.95
C SER A 616 10.43 27.96 -5.51
N LEU A 617 10.24 26.76 -6.05
CA LEU A 617 11.22 26.03 -6.85
C LEU A 617 10.94 26.34 -8.32
N TYR A 618 11.98 26.77 -9.03
CA TYR A 618 11.95 26.94 -10.47
C TYR A 618 12.82 25.85 -11.12
N LEU A 619 12.26 25.11 -12.07
CA LEU A 619 12.92 24.03 -12.78
C LEU A 619 12.89 24.28 -14.27
N LEU A 620 14.06 24.20 -14.91
CA LEU A 620 14.15 24.30 -16.36
C LEU A 620 13.95 22.92 -16.98
N ASP A 621 12.89 22.78 -17.78
CA ASP A 621 12.53 21.55 -18.48
C ASP A 621 12.33 21.84 -19.96
N GLN A 622 13.30 21.43 -20.79
CA GLN A 622 13.34 21.69 -22.23
C GLN A 622 13.12 23.17 -22.61
N ASN A 623 11.89 23.51 -23.02
CA ASN A 623 11.49 24.81 -23.51
C ASN A 623 10.55 25.54 -22.53
N GLN A 624 10.52 25.13 -21.28
CA GLN A 624 9.66 25.72 -20.26
C GLN A 624 10.42 25.92 -18.95
N LEU A 625 10.10 27.02 -18.26
CA LEU A 625 10.43 27.20 -16.87
C LEU A 625 9.20 26.83 -16.05
N LEU A 626 9.33 25.74 -15.30
CA LEU A 626 8.31 25.24 -14.40
C LEU A 626 8.47 25.89 -13.03
N LYS A 627 7.36 26.24 -12.38
CA LYS A 627 7.31 26.77 -11.02
C LYS A 627 6.51 25.82 -10.13
N ILE A 628 7.06 25.57 -8.93
CA ILE A 628 6.46 24.73 -7.90
C ILE A 628 6.50 25.51 -6.60
N THR A 629 5.33 25.75 -6.01
CA THR A 629 5.21 26.42 -4.71
C THR A 629 4.93 25.37 -3.62
N TYR A 630 5.66 25.45 -2.50
CA TYR A 630 5.61 24.46 -1.42
C TYR A 630 5.42 25.03 -0.01
#